data_AF-A0A954RZI9-F1
#
_entry.id   AF-A0A954RZI9-F1
#
_cell.length_a   1.000
_cell.length_b   1.000
_cell.length_c   1.000
_cell.angle_alpha   90.00
_cell.angle_beta   90.00
_cell.angle_gamma   90.00
#
_symmetry.space_group_name_H-M   'P 1'
#
loop_
_entity.id
_entity.type
_entity.pdbx_description
1 polymer ?
#
loop_
_entity_poly.entity_id
_entity_poly.type
_entity_poly.pdbx_seq_one_letter_code
_entity_poly.pdbx_strand_id
1 'polypeptide(L)'
;MKRKKSKTDKYADLRGEPGPEDGADPRTVFQEKSYHGNRKALQLCRQVQRSLSYALSELDDDLLASLYVESVDPAPNDKHLMVTVSPLDSEISPDEVLSKLHFVMGRLRSEIAADINRKRV
;
A
#
# COMPACT_ATOMS: atom_id res chain seq x y z
N MET A 1 -10.98 -46.78 -56.92
CA MET A 1 -11.95 -45.70 -56.62
C MET A 1 -11.26 -44.62 -55.79
N LYS A 2 -11.10 -43.40 -56.30
CA LYS A 2 -10.44 -42.30 -55.56
C LYS A 2 -11.49 -41.54 -54.71
N ARG A 3 -11.29 -41.46 -53.39
CA ARG A 3 -12.16 -40.72 -52.46
C ARG A 3 -12.15 -39.23 -52.82
N LYS A 4 -13.33 -38.64 -53.04
CA LYS A 4 -13.49 -37.18 -53.18
C LYS A 4 -13.16 -36.52 -51.83
N LYS A 5 -12.12 -35.70 -51.79
CA LYS A 5 -11.80 -34.86 -50.63
C LYS A 5 -13.01 -33.97 -50.28
N SER A 6 -13.37 -33.95 -49.00
CA SER A 6 -14.47 -33.13 -48.48
C SER A 6 -14.14 -31.64 -48.61
N LYS A 7 -15.17 -30.78 -48.72
CA LYS A 7 -14.99 -29.32 -48.90
C LYS A 7 -14.14 -28.68 -47.80
N THR A 8 -14.08 -29.28 -46.61
CA THR A 8 -13.27 -28.86 -45.46
C THR A 8 -11.76 -29.00 -45.69
N ASP A 9 -11.34 -29.81 -46.66
CA ASP A 9 -9.94 -30.12 -46.96
C ASP A 9 -9.33 -29.14 -47.99
N LYS A 10 -10.16 -28.32 -48.65
CA LYS A 10 -9.73 -27.38 -49.71
C LYS A 10 -8.95 -26.17 -49.20
N TYR A 11 -9.02 -25.91 -47.90
CA TYR A 11 -8.38 -24.77 -47.25
C TYR A 11 -7.46 -25.21 -46.11
N ALA A 12 -7.07 -26.49 -46.09
CA ALA A 12 -6.13 -27.00 -45.10
C ALA A 12 -4.82 -26.22 -45.12
N ASP A 13 -4.32 -25.88 -46.31
CA ASP A 13 -3.08 -25.15 -46.54
C ASP A 13 -3.17 -23.64 -46.15
N LEU A 14 -4.37 -23.12 -45.90
CA LEU A 14 -4.58 -21.72 -45.46
C LEU A 14 -4.65 -21.58 -43.93
N ARG A 15 -4.58 -22.69 -43.18
CA ARG A 15 -4.63 -22.64 -41.72
C ARG A 15 -3.25 -22.23 -41.20
N GLY A 16 -3.18 -21.12 -40.48
CA GLY A 16 -2.02 -20.81 -39.66
C GLY A 16 -1.86 -21.85 -38.55
N GLU A 17 -0.62 -22.19 -38.21
CA GLU A 17 -0.34 -22.98 -37.03
C GLU A 17 -0.70 -22.15 -35.78
N PRO A 18 -1.41 -22.72 -34.79
CA PRO A 18 -1.74 -21.99 -33.58
C PRO A 18 -0.45 -21.55 -32.89
N GLY A 19 -0.33 -20.24 -32.66
CA GLY A 19 0.79 -19.66 -31.94
C GLY A 19 0.72 -19.95 -30.44
N PRO A 20 1.79 -19.70 -29.68
CA PRO A 20 1.82 -19.91 -28.23
C PRO A 20 0.75 -19.09 -27.47
N GLU A 21 0.23 -18.03 -28.09
CA GLU A 21 -0.80 -17.15 -27.54
C GLU A 21 -2.23 -17.48 -28.01
N ASP A 22 -2.40 -18.43 -28.96
CA ASP A 22 -3.71 -18.78 -29.50
C ASP A 22 -4.51 -19.61 -28.47
N GLY A 23 -5.62 -19.02 -28.01
CA GLY A 23 -6.45 -19.58 -26.94
C GLY A 23 -6.12 -19.06 -25.54
N ALA A 24 -5.17 -18.12 -25.41
CA ALA A 24 -4.98 -17.36 -24.18
C ALA A 24 -6.22 -16.49 -23.90
N ASP A 25 -6.70 -16.49 -22.66
CA ASP A 25 -7.77 -15.58 -22.24
C ASP A 25 -7.24 -14.13 -22.36
N PRO A 26 -7.92 -13.21 -23.07
CA PRO A 26 -7.54 -11.80 -23.13
C PRO A 26 -7.28 -11.17 -21.76
N ARG A 27 -7.88 -11.70 -20.69
CA ARG A 27 -7.67 -11.26 -19.31
C ARG A 27 -6.35 -11.70 -18.70
N THR A 28 -5.70 -12.74 -19.22
CA THR A 28 -4.46 -13.31 -18.68
C THR A 28 -3.22 -12.87 -19.45
N VAL A 29 -3.34 -12.51 -20.74
CA VAL A 29 -2.21 -12.10 -21.60
C VAL A 29 -1.56 -10.78 -21.16
N PHE A 30 -2.33 -9.88 -20.54
CA PHE A 30 -1.85 -8.60 -20.02
C PHE A 30 -1.65 -8.59 -18.51
N GLN A 31 -1.82 -9.74 -17.84
CA GLN A 31 -1.46 -9.86 -16.43
C GLN A 31 0.06 -10.01 -16.32
N GLU A 32 0.79 -8.91 -16.55
CA GLU A 32 2.00 -8.69 -15.78
C GLU A 32 1.63 -8.94 -14.33
N LYS A 33 2.37 -9.81 -13.62
CA LYS A 33 2.14 -10.11 -12.21
C LYS A 33 2.09 -8.77 -11.48
N SER A 34 0.89 -8.24 -11.28
CA SER A 34 0.72 -7.00 -10.55
C SER A 34 1.26 -7.35 -9.19
N TYR A 35 2.42 -6.81 -8.83
CA TYR A 35 2.90 -6.84 -7.47
C TYR A 35 1.72 -6.28 -6.68
N HIS A 36 0.96 -7.16 -6.03
CA HIS A 36 -0.16 -6.76 -5.19
C HIS A 36 0.49 -6.13 -3.96
N GLY A 37 1.07 -4.94 -4.19
CA GLY A 37 1.77 -4.11 -3.24
C GLY A 37 0.80 -3.82 -2.14
N ASN A 38 0.95 -4.63 -1.11
CA ASN A 38 0.35 -4.59 0.21
C ASN A 38 -0.80 -3.59 0.41
N ARG A 39 -1.92 -3.77 -0.32
CA ARG A 39 -3.10 -2.89 -0.23
C ARG A 39 -3.55 -2.71 1.21
N LYS A 40 -3.47 -3.79 2.00
CA LYS A 40 -3.80 -3.79 3.42
C LYS A 40 -2.80 -2.99 4.26
N ALA A 41 -1.49 -3.07 3.98
CA ALA A 41 -0.53 -2.21 4.65
C ALA A 41 -0.75 -0.74 4.33
N LEU A 42 -1.05 -0.39 3.08
CA LEU A 42 -1.38 1.00 2.71
C LEU A 42 -2.68 1.48 3.39
N GLN A 43 -3.70 0.61 3.50
CA GLN A 43 -4.91 0.92 4.26
C GLN A 43 -4.60 1.15 5.74
N LEU A 44 -3.77 0.30 6.33
CA LEU A 44 -3.31 0.47 7.72
C LEU A 44 -2.56 1.79 7.90
N CYS A 45 -1.63 2.13 7.00
CA CYS A 45 -0.87 3.38 7.07
C CYS A 45 -1.79 4.59 7.08
N ARG A 46 -2.82 4.61 6.23
CA ARG A 46 -3.84 5.69 6.23
C ARG A 46 -4.63 5.77 7.53
N GLN A 47 -5.00 4.63 8.12
CA GLN A 47 -5.69 4.60 9.41
C GLN A 47 -4.80 5.17 10.52
N VAL A 48 -3.53 4.73 10.55
CA VAL A 48 -2.55 5.20 11.52
C VAL A 48 -2.28 6.70 11.35
N GLN A 49 -2.13 7.20 10.12
CA GLN A 49 -1.94 8.62 9.86
C GLN A 49 -3.08 9.47 10.43
N ARG A 50 -4.32 9.05 10.20
CA ARG A 50 -5.52 9.74 10.70
C ARG A 50 -5.58 9.71 12.23
N SER A 51 -5.40 8.54 12.83
CA SER A 51 -5.40 8.37 14.29
C SER A 51 -4.32 9.22 14.96
N LEU A 52 -3.09 9.18 14.43
CA LEU A 52 -1.96 9.92 14.99
C LEU A 52 -2.13 11.44 14.83
N SER A 53 -2.77 11.90 13.75
CA SER A 53 -3.10 13.32 13.56
C SER A 53 -4.07 13.84 14.63
N TYR A 54 -5.11 13.06 14.97
CA TYR A 54 -6.02 13.42 16.06
C TYR A 54 -5.32 13.35 17.42
N ALA A 55 -4.57 12.27 17.68
CA ALA A 55 -3.88 12.08 18.93
C ALA A 55 -2.88 13.22 19.24
N LEU A 56 -2.14 13.70 18.22
CA LEU A 56 -1.24 14.85 18.37
C LEU A 56 -2.00 16.14 18.73
N SER A 57 -3.17 16.37 18.12
CA SER A 57 -4.00 17.55 18.41
C SER A 57 -4.65 17.56 19.81
N GLU A 58 -4.73 16.40 20.47
CA GLU A 58 -5.27 16.26 21.83
C GLU A 58 -4.20 16.31 22.94
N LEU A 59 -2.93 16.47 22.57
CA LEU A 59 -1.85 16.65 23.54
C LEU A 59 -1.84 18.08 24.05
N ASP A 60 -1.68 18.21 25.36
CA ASP A 60 -1.52 19.50 26.05
C ASP A 60 -0.04 19.94 26.00
N ASP A 61 0.50 20.02 24.78
CA ASP A 61 1.87 20.47 24.50
C ASP A 61 1.87 21.25 23.17
N ASP A 62 2.09 22.57 23.23
CA ASP A 62 2.05 23.47 22.09
C ASP A 62 3.00 23.06 20.95
N LEU A 63 4.16 22.49 21.28
CA LEU A 63 5.13 22.06 20.29
C LEU A 63 4.64 20.80 19.57
N LEU A 64 4.03 19.86 20.27
CA LEU A 64 3.47 18.66 19.64
C LEU A 64 2.18 18.96 18.88
N ALA A 65 1.38 19.91 19.38
CA ALA A 65 0.17 20.37 18.73
C ALA A 65 0.44 21.13 17.42
N SER A 66 1.64 21.71 17.26
CA SER A 66 2.07 22.37 16.01
C SER A 66 2.63 21.41 14.96
N LEU A 67 2.70 20.10 15.25
CA LEU A 67 3.13 19.08 14.30
C LEU A 67 1.96 18.55 13.47
N TYR A 68 2.21 18.30 12.18
CA TYR A 68 1.31 17.54 11.33
C TYR A 68 1.99 16.28 10.79
N VAL A 69 1.18 15.27 10.48
CA VAL A 69 1.67 13.99 9.94
C VAL A 69 1.72 14.08 8.41
N GLU A 70 2.93 14.18 7.88
CA GLU A 70 3.17 14.29 6.44
C GLU A 70 2.95 12.95 5.72
N SER A 71 3.58 11.88 6.22
CA SER A 71 3.43 10.55 5.64
C SER A 71 3.49 9.45 6.70
N VAL A 72 2.87 8.31 6.38
CA VAL A 72 3.04 7.05 7.10
C VAL A 72 3.30 5.97 6.07
N ASP A 73 4.47 5.35 6.17
CA ASP A 73 4.96 4.40 5.19
C ASP A 73 5.26 3.04 5.84
N PRO A 74 4.89 1.92 5.19
CA PRO A 74 5.17 0.60 5.74
C PRO A 74 6.66 0.27 5.61
N ALA A 75 7.26 -0.25 6.67
CA ALA A 75 8.59 -0.87 6.56
C ALA A 75 8.50 -2.16 5.71
N PRO A 76 9.62 -2.63 5.10
CA PRO A 76 9.62 -3.79 4.21
C PRO A 76 9.08 -5.10 4.80
N ASN A 77 8.94 -5.19 6.13
CA ASN A 77 8.48 -6.37 6.86
C ASN A 77 7.10 -6.18 7.55
N ASP A 78 6.39 -5.08 7.30
CA ASP A 78 5.09 -4.68 7.88
C ASP A 78 5.01 -4.65 9.43
N LYS A 79 6.12 -4.88 10.13
CA LYS A 79 6.18 -4.86 11.60
C LYS A 79 6.36 -3.47 12.16
N HIS A 80 6.90 -2.56 11.34
CA HIS A 80 7.19 -1.19 11.70
C HIS A 80 6.55 -0.26 10.67
N LEU A 81 6.19 0.93 11.12
CA LEU A 81 5.72 2.02 10.28
C LEU A 81 6.71 3.18 10.45
N MET A 82 7.12 3.77 9.35
CA MET A 82 7.84 5.03 9.35
C MET A 82 6.80 6.15 9.37
N VAL A 83 6.93 7.08 10.31
CA VAL A 83 6.05 8.25 10.40
C VAL A 83 6.90 9.47 10.17
N THR A 84 6.55 10.25 9.16
CA THR A 84 7.16 11.55 8.87
C THR A 84 6.25 12.63 9.44
N VAL A 85 6.80 13.46 10.32
CA VAL A 85 6.11 14.62 10.89
C VAL A 85 6.86 15.88 10.51
N SER A 86 6.09 16.94 10.29
CA SER A 86 6.62 18.24 9.92
C SER A 86 5.96 19.30 10.80
N PRO A 87 6.71 20.28 11.31
CA PRO A 87 6.14 21.37 12.07
C PRO A 87 5.41 22.34 11.14
N LEU A 88 4.35 22.98 11.65
CA LEU A 88 3.69 24.08 10.95
C LEU A 88 4.61 25.32 10.87
N ASP A 89 5.42 25.53 11.91
CA ASP A 89 6.38 26.63 12.01
C ASP A 89 7.82 26.14 11.80
N SER A 90 8.59 26.87 10.99
CA SER A 90 9.91 26.44 10.52
C SER A 90 11.06 26.54 11.53
N GLU A 91 10.82 27.05 12.75
CA GLU A 91 11.87 27.37 13.73
C GLU A 91 12.06 26.32 14.84
N ILE A 92 11.45 25.14 14.73
CA ILE A 92 11.48 24.12 15.78
C ILE A 92 12.69 23.19 15.61
N SER A 93 13.44 22.97 16.70
CA SER A 93 14.57 22.04 16.72
C SER A 93 14.09 20.58 16.57
N PRO A 94 14.62 19.81 15.59
CA PRO A 94 14.26 18.40 15.41
C PRO A 94 14.56 17.54 16.66
N ASP A 95 15.65 17.83 17.37
CA ASP A 95 16.05 17.04 18.54
C ASP A 95 15.07 17.20 19.71
N GLU A 96 14.52 18.40 19.87
CA GLU A 96 13.49 18.68 20.88
C GLU A 96 12.18 17.97 20.54
N VAL A 97 11.77 18.02 19.27
CA VAL A 97 10.59 17.31 18.74
C VAL A 97 10.71 15.82 18.98
N LEU A 98 11.84 15.22 18.59
CA LEU A 98 12.08 13.78 18.77
C LEU A 98 12.07 13.39 20.26
N SER A 99 12.67 14.21 21.13
CA SER A 99 12.69 13.96 22.57
C SER A 99 11.28 13.95 23.16
N LYS A 100 10.45 14.94 22.81
CA LYS A 100 9.05 15.01 23.26
C LYS A 100 8.20 13.88 22.69
N LEU A 101 8.35 13.56 21.40
CA LEU A 101 7.66 12.43 20.77
C LEU A 101 8.01 11.11 21.44
N HIS A 102 9.28 10.89 21.78
CA HIS A 102 9.71 9.71 22.52
C HIS A 102 9.04 9.60 23.89
N PHE A 103 8.90 10.73 24.60
CA PHE A 103 8.24 10.76 25.90
C PHE A 103 6.75 10.36 25.80
N VAL A 104 6.03 10.83 24.78
CA VAL A 104 4.59 10.53 24.59
C VAL A 104 4.31 9.27 23.78
N MET A 105 5.34 8.58 23.27
CA MET A 105 5.20 7.47 22.32
C MET A 105 4.30 6.34 22.84
N GLY A 106 4.32 6.06 24.14
CA GLY A 106 3.45 5.06 24.76
C GLY A 106 1.96 5.41 24.67
N ARG A 107 1.62 6.69 24.87
CA ARG A 107 0.24 7.19 24.73
C ARG A 107 -0.19 7.15 23.26
N LEU A 108 0.63 7.66 22.35
CA LEU A 108 0.34 7.63 20.91
C LEU A 108 0.10 6.21 20.39
N ARG A 109 0.91 5.23 20.83
CA ARG A 109 0.70 3.82 20.47
C ARG A 109 -0.59 3.24 21.02
N SER A 110 -1.02 3.69 22.20
CA SER A 110 -2.27 3.25 22.82
C SER A 110 -3.48 3.82 22.08
N GLU A 111 -3.45 5.09 21.68
CA GLU A 111 -4.50 5.70 20.85
C GLU A 111 -4.64 5.00 19.49
N ILE A 112 -3.52 4.74 18.81
CA ILE A 112 -3.53 3.98 17.56
C ILE A 112 -4.13 2.59 17.79
N ALA A 113 -3.75 1.90 18.86
CA ALA A 113 -4.27 0.57 19.17
C ALA A 113 -5.77 0.54 19.48
N ALA A 114 -6.32 1.62 20.02
CA ALA A 114 -7.75 1.76 20.23
C ALA A 114 -8.51 1.96 18.91
N ASP A 115 -7.91 2.67 17.95
CA ASP A 115 -8.56 3.04 16.69
C ASP A 115 -8.44 1.95 15.60
N ILE A 116 -7.39 1.12 15.64
CA ILE A 116 -7.16 0.06 14.66
C ILE A 116 -7.63 -1.32 15.16
N ASN A 117 -8.43 -2.00 14.34
CA ASN A 117 -8.82 -3.39 14.58
C ASN A 117 -7.72 -4.38 14.15
N ARG A 118 -6.57 -4.39 14.85
CA ARG A 118 -5.48 -5.37 14.62
C ARG A 118 -4.89 -5.91 15.92
N LYS A 119 -4.40 -7.16 15.88
CA LYS A 119 -3.87 -7.88 17.06
C LYS A 119 -2.56 -7.30 17.63
N ARG A 120 -1.75 -6.58 16.83
CA ARG A 120 -0.42 -6.09 17.24
C ARG A 120 -0.24 -4.69 16.70
N VAL A 121 0.12 -3.69 17.50
CA VAL A 121 0.38 -2.31 17.04
C VAL A 121 1.85 -1.99 17.06
#